data_AF-A0A6B1AGK4-F1
#
_entry.id   AF-A0A6B1AGK4-F1
#
_cell.length_a   1.000
_cell.length_b   1.000
_cell.length_c   1.000
_cell.angle_alpha   90.00
_cell.angle_beta   90.00
_cell.angle_gamma   90.00
#
_symmetry.space_group_name_H-M   'P 1'
#
loop_
_entity.id
_entity.type
_entity.pdbx_description
1 polymer ?
#
loop_
_entity_poly.entity_id
_entity_poly.type
_entity_poly.pdbx_seq_one_letter_code
_entity_poly.pdbx_strand_id
1 'polypeptide(L)'
;MSRLDDEIRKWRGDLDAGGRFSRRELAELEDHLRAHAADEGARDATPALAASIEAAARKELGDPNLLSREFAKQDTPAWRSLLLGAWGIHALSLVLSDFGAVAFEPLHPDFRMSVSWQELLQPAPISVWILAAFSALVMMSTGLTFGRARRSVDAWVGYVVGVFGATALGVGAFNLFLPIPIPVDAELVAHGHLGLSYWVWSASFTLAAIALWLRGREWASPPPRESQRQSPKQSLA
;
A
#
# COMPACT_ATOMS: atom_id res chain seq x y z
N MET A 1 -12.15 -39.79 -9.63
CA MET A 1 -11.03 -38.87 -9.94
C MET A 1 -11.50 -37.49 -10.44
N SER A 2 -12.60 -37.35 -11.20
CA SER A 2 -13.02 -36.05 -11.77
C SER A 2 -13.37 -34.93 -10.77
N ARG A 3 -14.02 -35.24 -9.64
CA ARG A 3 -14.52 -34.21 -8.70
C ARG A 3 -13.42 -33.45 -7.95
N LEU A 4 -12.35 -34.15 -7.56
CA LEU A 4 -11.20 -33.55 -6.87
C LEU A 4 -10.43 -32.61 -7.81
N ASP A 5 -10.18 -33.05 -9.04
CA ASP A 5 -9.49 -32.22 -10.05
C ASP A 5 -10.30 -30.97 -10.41
N ASP A 6 -11.62 -31.06 -10.44
CA ASP A 6 -12.50 -29.91 -10.68
C ASP A 6 -12.52 -28.93 -9.50
N GLU A 7 -12.52 -29.42 -8.25
CA GLU A 7 -12.40 -28.58 -7.05
C GLU A 7 -11.02 -27.91 -6.93
N ILE A 8 -9.94 -28.66 -7.19
CA ILE A 8 -8.57 -28.12 -7.26
C ILE A 8 -8.48 -27.05 -8.35
N ARG A 9 -9.06 -27.29 -9.54
CA ARG A 9 -9.08 -26.32 -10.63
C ARG A 9 -9.86 -25.06 -10.25
N LYS A 10 -11.01 -25.20 -9.58
CA LYS A 10 -11.81 -24.07 -9.09
C LYS A 10 -11.03 -23.27 -8.05
N TRP A 11 -10.43 -23.95 -7.08
CA TRP A 11 -9.68 -23.31 -6.00
C TRP A 11 -8.41 -22.61 -6.52
N ARG A 12 -7.70 -23.26 -7.46
CA ARG A 12 -6.59 -22.64 -8.19
C ARG A 12 -7.06 -21.41 -8.96
N GLY A 13 -8.21 -21.47 -9.63
CA GLY A 13 -8.82 -20.32 -10.32
C GLY A 13 -9.12 -19.17 -9.35
N ASP A 14 -9.72 -19.47 -8.20
CA ASP A 14 -10.05 -18.49 -7.18
C ASP A 14 -8.81 -17.84 -6.55
N LEU A 15 -7.75 -18.61 -6.32
CA LEU A 15 -6.47 -18.11 -5.78
C LEU A 15 -5.62 -17.37 -6.81
N ASP A 16 -5.59 -17.83 -8.06
CA ASP A 16 -4.90 -17.16 -9.16
C ASP A 16 -5.62 -15.84 -9.49
N ALA A 17 -6.95 -15.81 -9.42
CA ALA A 17 -7.75 -14.58 -9.48
C ALA A 17 -7.49 -13.65 -8.29
N GLY A 18 -7.18 -14.20 -7.11
CA GLY A 18 -6.79 -13.45 -5.92
C GLY A 18 -5.38 -12.84 -5.97
N GLY A 19 -4.50 -13.33 -6.85
CA GLY A 19 -3.16 -12.77 -7.09
C GLY A 19 -2.19 -12.84 -5.90
N ARG A 20 -2.54 -13.61 -4.85
CA ARG A 20 -1.79 -13.72 -3.59
C ARG A 20 -0.60 -14.68 -3.66
N PHE A 21 -0.62 -15.60 -4.62
CA PHE A 21 0.38 -16.65 -4.77
C PHE A 21 0.99 -16.60 -6.17
N SER A 22 2.29 -16.83 -6.28
CA SER A 22 2.96 -17.03 -7.56
C SER A 22 2.54 -18.36 -8.20
N ARG A 23 2.69 -18.47 -9.53
CA ARG A 23 2.38 -19.73 -10.24
C ARG A 23 3.13 -20.94 -9.69
N ARG A 24 4.35 -20.72 -9.17
CA ARG A 24 5.18 -21.77 -8.57
C ARG A 24 4.64 -22.18 -7.20
N GLU A 25 4.29 -21.21 -6.35
CA GLU A 25 3.68 -21.50 -5.04
C GLU A 25 2.33 -22.18 -5.18
N LEU A 26 1.51 -21.79 -6.18
CA LEU A 26 0.25 -22.48 -6.48
C LEU A 26 0.47 -23.93 -6.93
N ALA A 27 1.48 -24.19 -7.75
CA ALA A 27 1.82 -25.55 -8.18
C ALA A 27 2.31 -26.41 -7.01
N GLU A 28 3.12 -25.84 -6.12
CA GLU A 28 3.63 -26.55 -4.94
C GLU A 28 2.54 -26.85 -3.91
N LEU A 29 1.57 -25.95 -3.76
CA LEU A 29 0.40 -26.17 -2.90
C LEU A 29 -0.54 -27.22 -3.49
N GLU A 30 -0.73 -27.18 -4.81
CA GLU A 30 -1.50 -28.16 -5.55
C GLU A 30 -0.88 -29.56 -5.47
N ASP A 31 0.45 -29.67 -5.58
CA ASP A 31 1.17 -30.93 -5.40
C ASP A 31 1.04 -31.47 -3.97
N HIS A 32 1.12 -30.60 -2.96
CA HIS A 32 0.87 -31.00 -1.56
C HIS A 32 -0.56 -31.49 -1.35
N LEU A 33 -1.56 -30.80 -1.90
CA LEU A 33 -2.96 -31.21 -1.79
C LEU A 33 -3.22 -32.54 -2.51
N ARG A 34 -2.62 -32.74 -3.69
CA ARG A 34 -2.70 -34.03 -4.39
C ARG A 34 -1.99 -35.15 -3.64
N ALA A 35 -0.81 -34.89 -3.07
CA ALA A 35 -0.09 -35.86 -2.27
C ALA A 35 -0.91 -36.28 -1.04
N HIS A 36 -1.53 -35.31 -0.34
CA HIS A 36 -2.39 -35.59 0.81
C HIS A 36 -3.66 -36.34 0.41
N ALA A 37 -4.31 -35.96 -0.68
CA ALA A 37 -5.50 -36.64 -1.19
C ALA A 37 -5.20 -38.06 -1.69
N ALA A 38 -4.00 -38.29 -2.25
CA ALA A 38 -3.54 -39.63 -2.62
C ALA A 38 -3.28 -40.50 -1.39
N ASP A 39 -2.68 -39.93 -0.33
CA ASP A 39 -2.48 -40.60 0.96
C ASP A 39 -3.80 -40.93 1.67
N GLU A 40 -4.80 -40.05 1.59
CA GLU A 40 -6.15 -40.30 2.12
C GLU A 40 -6.94 -41.29 1.28
N GLY A 41 -6.81 -41.22 -0.05
CA GLY A 41 -7.41 -42.19 -0.98
C GLY A 41 -6.82 -43.59 -0.81
N ALA A 42 -5.52 -43.70 -0.55
CA ALA A 42 -4.85 -44.97 -0.24
C ALA A 42 -5.29 -45.58 1.11
N ARG A 43 -5.87 -44.76 2.01
CA ARG A 43 -6.41 -45.20 3.31
C ARG A 43 -7.88 -45.60 3.27
N ASP A 44 -8.50 -45.66 2.09
CA ASP A 44 -9.91 -46.04 1.90
C ASP A 44 -10.85 -45.20 2.80
N ALA A 45 -10.71 -43.87 2.69
CA ALA A 45 -11.47 -42.92 3.49
C ALA A 45 -12.98 -43.04 3.19
N THR A 46 -13.68 -43.76 4.08
CA THR A 46 -15.13 -43.86 4.03
C THR A 46 -15.79 -42.49 4.29
N PRO A 47 -17.02 -42.23 3.80
CA PRO A 47 -17.73 -40.98 4.05
C PRO A 47 -17.88 -40.64 5.54
N ALA A 48 -17.95 -41.66 6.39
CA ALA A 48 -17.97 -41.52 7.85
C ALA A 48 -16.63 -41.02 8.41
N LEU A 49 -15.50 -41.45 7.85
CA LEU A 49 -14.18 -40.97 8.23
C LEU A 49 -13.98 -39.51 7.81
N ALA A 50 -14.38 -39.14 6.58
CA ALA A 50 -14.34 -37.75 6.12
C ALA A 50 -15.19 -36.81 7.01
N ALA A 51 -16.40 -37.22 7.38
CA ALA A 51 -17.24 -36.47 8.33
C ALA A 51 -16.61 -36.38 9.72
N SER A 52 -15.88 -37.42 10.16
CA SER A 52 -15.17 -37.42 11.45
C SER A 52 -13.95 -36.50 11.45
N ILE A 53 -13.23 -36.39 10.33
CA ILE A 53 -12.10 -35.47 10.14
C ILE A 53 -12.62 -34.03 10.07
N GLU A 54 -13.71 -33.78 9.36
CA GLU A 54 -14.36 -32.46 9.32
C GLU A 54 -14.90 -32.04 10.69
N ALA A 55 -15.49 -32.98 11.44
CA ALA A 55 -15.97 -32.74 12.80
C ALA A 55 -14.80 -32.53 13.78
N ALA A 56 -13.71 -33.29 13.66
CA ALA A 56 -12.49 -33.10 14.44
C ALA A 56 -11.84 -31.75 14.13
N ALA A 57 -11.74 -31.38 12.85
CA ALA A 57 -11.25 -30.10 12.40
C ALA A 57 -12.11 -28.94 12.93
N ARG A 58 -13.45 -29.03 12.86
CA ARG A 58 -14.35 -28.04 13.49
C ARG A 58 -14.22 -27.99 15.01
N LYS A 59 -13.91 -29.11 15.66
CA LYS A 59 -13.75 -29.18 17.11
C LYS A 59 -12.41 -28.63 17.58
N GLU A 60 -11.35 -28.80 16.79
CA GLU A 60 -10.02 -28.25 17.06
C GLU A 60 -9.87 -26.79 16.65
N LEU A 61 -10.39 -26.41 15.48
CA LEU A 61 -10.31 -25.04 14.96
C LEU A 61 -11.47 -24.16 15.48
N GLY A 62 -12.59 -24.74 15.91
CA GLY A 62 -13.78 -23.96 16.29
C GLY A 62 -14.55 -23.45 15.07
N ASP A 63 -15.53 -22.55 15.30
CA ASP A 63 -16.34 -21.98 14.23
C ASP A 63 -15.45 -21.14 13.28
N PRO A 64 -15.31 -21.52 11.99
CA PRO A 64 -14.45 -20.81 11.04
C PRO A 64 -14.86 -19.34 10.85
N ASN A 65 -16.12 -18.97 11.11
CA ASN A 65 -16.56 -17.58 11.11
C ASN A 65 -16.08 -16.81 12.35
N LEU A 66 -15.92 -17.47 13.49
CA LEU A 66 -15.34 -16.88 14.69
C LEU A 66 -13.82 -16.77 14.58
N LEU A 67 -13.13 -17.78 14.04
CA LEU A 67 -11.70 -17.70 13.74
C LEU A 67 -11.38 -16.55 12.78
N SER A 68 -12.11 -16.46 11.67
CA SER A 68 -11.92 -15.37 10.70
C SER A 68 -12.24 -13.99 11.31
N ARG A 69 -13.21 -13.90 12.23
CA ARG A 69 -13.48 -12.67 12.99
C ARG A 69 -12.39 -12.33 14.01
N GLU A 70 -11.83 -13.31 14.71
CA GLU A 70 -10.75 -13.09 15.67
C GLU A 70 -9.43 -12.72 14.98
N PHE A 71 -9.11 -13.35 13.85
CA PHE A 71 -8.00 -12.90 12.99
C PHE A 71 -8.25 -11.50 12.41
N ALA A 72 -9.50 -11.17 12.05
CA ALA A 72 -9.85 -9.83 11.59
C ALA A 72 -9.80 -8.75 12.69
N LYS A 73 -9.96 -9.12 13.97
CA LYS A 73 -9.82 -8.20 15.12
C LYS A 73 -8.36 -7.92 15.48
N GLN A 74 -7.45 -8.87 15.24
CA GLN A 74 -6.04 -8.69 15.58
C GLN A 74 -5.23 -7.90 14.54
N ASP A 75 -5.65 -7.86 13.27
CA ASP A 75 -4.85 -7.28 12.19
C ASP A 75 -5.62 -6.23 11.37
N THR A 76 -5.91 -5.07 11.97
CA THR A 76 -6.02 -3.86 11.13
C THR A 76 -4.61 -3.49 10.67
N PRO A 77 -4.27 -3.68 9.38
CA PRO A 77 -2.91 -3.48 8.92
C PRO A 77 -2.51 -2.02 9.10
N ALA A 78 -1.38 -1.74 9.75
CA ALA A 78 -0.92 -0.38 10.00
C ALA A 78 -0.77 0.45 8.71
N TRP A 79 -0.54 -0.20 7.56
CA TRP A 79 -0.49 0.48 6.28
C TRP A 79 -1.83 1.11 5.88
N ARG A 80 -2.98 0.56 6.28
CA ARG A 80 -4.29 1.10 5.90
C ARG A 80 -4.53 2.46 6.53
N SER A 81 -4.26 2.59 7.83
CA SER A 81 -4.42 3.86 8.54
C SER A 81 -3.44 4.91 8.02
N LEU A 82 -2.19 4.53 7.75
CA LEU A 82 -1.20 5.41 7.14
C LEU A 82 -1.61 5.87 5.74
N LEU A 83 -2.16 4.98 4.91
CA LEU A 83 -2.60 5.34 3.57
C LEU A 83 -3.83 6.27 3.62
N LEU A 84 -4.79 6.01 4.51
CA LEU A 84 -5.91 6.94 4.73
C LEU A 84 -5.43 8.30 5.23
N GLY A 85 -4.45 8.32 6.13
CA GLY A 85 -3.79 9.55 6.58
C GLY A 85 -3.10 10.30 5.43
N ALA A 86 -2.41 9.58 4.55
CA ALA A 86 -1.79 10.16 3.35
C ALA A 86 -2.82 10.83 2.44
N TRP A 87 -3.96 10.17 2.19
CA TRP A 87 -5.07 10.76 1.43
C TRP A 87 -5.67 12.00 2.10
N GLY A 88 -5.85 11.98 3.42
CA GLY A 88 -6.33 13.13 4.17
C GLY A 88 -5.37 14.32 4.08
N ILE A 89 -4.07 14.08 4.23
CA ILE A 89 -3.01 15.09 4.10
C ILE A 89 -2.95 15.63 2.66
N HIS A 90 -3.11 14.75 1.67
CA HIS A 90 -3.17 15.17 0.26
C HIS A 90 -4.37 16.10 0.01
N ALA A 91 -5.57 15.73 0.46
CA ALA A 91 -6.75 16.57 0.35
C ALA A 91 -6.57 17.92 1.07
N LEU A 92 -5.97 17.91 2.26
CA LEU A 92 -5.63 19.12 3.00
C LEU A 92 -4.68 20.03 2.19
N SER A 93 -3.70 19.46 1.49
CA SER A 93 -2.77 20.24 0.65
C SER A 93 -3.44 21.00 -0.48
N LEU A 94 -4.58 20.50 -0.99
CA LEU A 94 -5.35 21.14 -2.05
C LEU A 94 -6.21 22.31 -1.54
N VAL A 95 -6.57 22.28 -0.25
CA VAL A 95 -7.38 23.33 0.40
C VAL A 95 -6.49 24.46 0.92
N LEU A 96 -5.23 24.18 1.22
CA LEU A 96 -4.28 25.20 1.69
C LEU A 96 -3.88 26.16 0.55
N SER A 97 -4.09 27.46 0.79
CA SER A 97 -3.83 28.53 -0.17
C SER A 97 -2.37 28.99 -0.26
N ASP A 98 -1.43 28.33 0.43
CA ASP A 98 -0.02 28.76 0.51
C ASP A 98 0.91 27.72 -0.13
N PHE A 99 0.92 27.65 -1.47
CA PHE A 99 1.81 26.74 -2.20
C PHE A 99 3.20 27.34 -2.43
N GLY A 100 3.28 28.66 -2.49
CA GLY A 100 4.54 29.38 -2.51
C GLY A 100 4.39 30.77 -1.88
N ALA A 101 5.40 31.16 -1.11
CA ALA A 101 5.57 32.53 -0.65
C ALA A 101 6.60 33.22 -1.54
N VAL A 102 6.21 34.33 -2.14
CA VAL A 102 7.13 35.18 -2.90
C VAL A 102 7.71 36.22 -1.96
N ALA A 103 9.03 36.19 -1.76
CA ALA A 103 9.77 37.22 -1.04
C ALA A 103 10.46 38.16 -2.04
N PHE A 104 10.22 39.45 -1.91
CA PHE A 104 10.84 40.48 -2.75
C PHE A 104 12.08 41.04 -2.04
N GLU A 105 13.24 40.41 -2.24
CA GLU A 105 14.53 40.97 -1.82
C GLU A 105 15.19 41.77 -2.96
N PRO A 106 15.88 42.90 -2.66
CA PRO A 106 16.27 43.38 -1.33
C PRO A 106 15.44 44.57 -0.79
N LEU A 107 14.45 45.07 -1.55
CA LEU A 107 13.83 46.36 -1.27
C LEU A 107 12.59 46.31 -0.34
N HIS A 108 11.89 45.17 -0.23
CA HIS A 108 10.64 45.07 0.56
C HIS A 108 10.46 43.71 1.27
N PRO A 109 11.23 43.43 2.35
CA PRO A 109 11.15 42.16 3.09
C PRO A 109 9.79 41.90 3.76
N ASP A 110 9.00 42.96 3.99
CA ASP A 110 7.69 42.88 4.64
C ASP A 110 6.55 42.51 3.67
N PHE A 111 6.82 42.56 2.36
CA PHE A 111 5.80 42.27 1.35
C PHE A 111 5.86 40.79 0.97
N ARG A 112 5.04 39.97 1.65
CA ARG A 112 4.85 38.55 1.32
C ARG A 112 3.53 38.37 0.56
N MET A 113 3.62 37.94 -0.68
CA MET A 113 2.46 37.42 -1.41
C MET A 113 2.46 35.91 -1.30
N SER A 114 1.40 35.34 -0.71
CA SER A 114 1.13 33.90 -0.78
C SER A 114 0.40 33.60 -2.08
N VAL A 115 0.89 32.65 -2.85
CA VAL A 115 0.24 32.19 -4.08
C VAL A 115 -0.47 30.87 -3.80
N SER A 116 -1.78 30.85 -4.08
CA SER A 116 -2.60 29.65 -3.94
C SER A 116 -2.44 28.69 -5.12
N TRP A 117 -2.83 27.42 -4.94
CA TRP A 117 -2.90 26.45 -6.03
C TRP A 117 -3.75 26.94 -7.22
N GLN A 118 -4.85 27.64 -6.94
CA GLN A 118 -5.72 28.18 -7.98
C GLN A 118 -5.03 29.28 -8.79
N GLU A 119 -4.30 30.17 -8.12
CA GLU A 119 -3.53 31.24 -8.76
C GLU A 119 -2.29 30.72 -9.47
N LEU A 120 -1.69 29.62 -9.00
CA LEU A 120 -0.64 28.93 -9.74
C LEU A 120 -1.20 28.31 -11.03
N LEU A 121 -2.41 27.75 -10.98
CA LEU A 121 -3.02 27.05 -12.11
C LEU A 121 -3.65 27.97 -13.16
N GLN A 122 -4.18 29.14 -12.78
CA GLN A 122 -4.91 30.04 -13.70
C GLN A 122 -4.05 30.65 -14.83
N PRO A 123 -2.82 31.15 -14.59
CA PRO A 123 -1.93 31.67 -15.62
C PRO A 123 -0.90 30.65 -16.11
N ALA A 124 -0.88 29.43 -15.55
CA ALA A 124 0.23 28.54 -15.79
C ALA A 124 0.23 27.89 -17.18
N PRO A 125 1.42 27.66 -17.76
CA PRO A 125 1.57 26.82 -18.94
C PRO A 125 1.00 25.42 -18.68
N ILE A 126 0.59 24.76 -19.77
CA ILE A 126 0.03 23.39 -19.80
C ILE A 126 0.82 22.41 -18.92
N SER A 127 2.14 22.63 -18.75
CA SER A 127 3.02 21.83 -17.89
C SER A 127 2.61 21.78 -16.41
N VAL A 128 2.07 22.85 -15.81
CA VAL A 128 1.68 22.86 -14.39
C VAL A 128 0.38 22.09 -14.18
N TRP A 129 -0.57 22.21 -15.11
CA TRP A 129 -1.80 21.40 -15.11
C TRP A 129 -1.51 19.91 -15.27
N ILE A 130 -0.57 19.57 -16.16
CA ILE A 130 -0.09 18.19 -16.32
C ILE A 130 0.50 17.68 -15.01
N LEU A 131 1.30 18.49 -14.31
CA LEU A 131 1.90 18.07 -13.03
C LEU A 131 0.85 17.85 -11.93
N ALA A 132 -0.12 18.76 -11.81
CA ALA A 132 -1.22 18.62 -10.84
C ALA A 132 -2.07 17.37 -11.14
N ALA A 133 -2.50 17.19 -12.40
CA ALA A 133 -3.25 16.02 -12.83
C ALA A 133 -2.46 14.72 -12.65
N PHE A 134 -1.16 14.73 -12.99
CA PHE A 134 -0.29 13.58 -12.79
C PHE A 134 -0.15 13.24 -11.30
N SER A 135 0.01 14.23 -10.41
CA SER A 135 0.10 13.99 -8.97
C SER A 135 -1.18 13.38 -8.39
N ALA A 136 -2.34 13.85 -8.84
CA ALA A 136 -3.64 13.30 -8.47
C ALA A 136 -3.80 11.86 -8.98
N LEU A 137 -3.37 11.57 -10.21
CA LEU A 137 -3.37 10.22 -10.77
C LEU A 137 -2.44 9.27 -10.00
N VAL A 138 -1.24 9.73 -9.63
CA VAL A 138 -0.30 8.96 -8.80
C VAL A 138 -0.95 8.65 -7.45
N MET A 139 -1.55 9.64 -6.78
CA MET A 139 -2.24 9.40 -5.52
C MET A 139 -3.46 8.46 -5.70
N MET A 140 -4.27 8.66 -6.74
CA MET A 140 -5.41 7.79 -7.06
C MET A 140 -5.01 6.35 -7.36
N SER A 141 -3.83 6.12 -7.96
CA SER A 141 -3.32 4.78 -8.22
C SER A 141 -3.08 3.99 -6.92
N THR A 142 -2.83 4.68 -5.80
CA THR A 142 -2.78 4.05 -4.48
C THR A 142 -4.15 3.52 -4.05
N GLY A 143 -5.25 4.00 -4.61
CA GLY A 143 -6.60 3.46 -4.37
C GLY A 143 -6.74 2.00 -4.80
N LEU A 144 -6.01 1.59 -5.85
CA LEU A 144 -5.99 0.20 -6.33
C LEU A 144 -5.49 -0.78 -5.25
N THR A 145 -4.72 -0.27 -4.28
CA THR A 145 -4.08 -1.04 -3.22
C THR A 145 -5.05 -1.43 -2.10
N PHE A 146 -6.22 -0.80 -2.02
CA PHE A 146 -7.31 -1.27 -1.16
C PHE A 146 -8.01 -2.53 -1.71
N GLY A 147 -7.87 -2.81 -3.01
CA GLY A 147 -8.44 -3.98 -3.66
C GLY A 147 -7.55 -5.23 -3.60
N ARG A 148 -8.00 -6.30 -4.25
CA ARG A 148 -7.21 -7.52 -4.53
C ARG A 148 -6.23 -7.28 -5.69
N ALA A 149 -5.44 -6.20 -5.63
CA ALA A 149 -4.44 -5.92 -6.64
C ALA A 149 -3.32 -6.99 -6.60
N ARG A 150 -2.75 -7.29 -7.77
CA ARG A 150 -1.63 -8.23 -7.90
C ARG A 150 -0.37 -7.66 -7.25
N ARG A 151 0.49 -8.52 -6.68
CA ARG A 151 1.79 -8.14 -6.09
C ARG A 151 2.61 -7.19 -6.96
N SER A 152 2.62 -7.46 -8.27
CA SER A 152 3.37 -6.68 -9.25
C SER A 152 2.84 -5.25 -9.41
N VAL A 153 1.52 -5.06 -9.31
CA VAL A 153 0.88 -3.74 -9.38
C VAL A 153 1.21 -2.96 -8.11
N ASP A 154 1.14 -3.60 -6.95
CA ASP A 154 1.44 -2.97 -5.67
C ASP A 154 2.91 -2.51 -5.57
N ALA A 155 3.84 -3.34 -6.05
CA ALA A 155 5.26 -2.99 -6.11
C ALA A 155 5.52 -1.82 -7.08
N TRP A 156 4.86 -1.82 -8.24
CA TRP A 156 4.98 -0.73 -9.22
C TRP A 156 4.40 0.59 -8.68
N VAL A 157 3.20 0.56 -8.09
CA VAL A 157 2.57 1.74 -7.47
C VAL A 157 3.46 2.27 -6.34
N GLY A 158 3.98 1.38 -5.48
CA GLY A 158 4.91 1.76 -4.41
C GLY A 158 6.18 2.44 -4.95
N TYR A 159 6.76 1.93 -6.03
CA TYR A 159 7.91 2.52 -6.68
C TYR A 159 7.60 3.90 -7.26
N VAL A 160 6.52 4.04 -8.04
CA VAL A 160 6.13 5.32 -8.66
C VAL A 160 5.85 6.39 -7.60
N VAL A 161 5.08 6.06 -6.58
CA VAL A 161 4.76 6.96 -5.47
C VAL A 161 6.01 7.33 -4.68
N GLY A 162 6.91 6.37 -4.44
CA GLY A 162 8.18 6.59 -3.75
C GLY A 162 9.12 7.51 -4.52
N VAL A 163 9.31 7.28 -5.82
CA VAL A 163 10.13 8.14 -6.69
C VAL A 163 9.54 9.55 -6.76
N PHE A 164 8.21 9.65 -6.91
CA PHE A 164 7.53 10.95 -6.96
C PHE A 164 7.70 11.72 -5.65
N GLY A 165 7.45 11.08 -4.50
CA GLY A 165 7.63 11.68 -3.18
C GLY A 165 9.07 12.09 -2.89
N ALA A 166 10.05 11.24 -3.24
CA ALA A 166 11.47 11.55 -3.09
C ALA A 166 11.91 12.72 -3.97
N THR A 167 11.43 12.77 -5.22
CA THR A 167 11.71 13.88 -6.14
C THR A 167 11.11 15.18 -5.64
N ALA A 168 9.86 15.15 -5.15
CA ALA A 168 9.22 16.31 -4.53
C ALA A 168 10.03 16.78 -3.31
N LEU A 169 10.37 15.91 -2.36
CA LEU A 169 11.20 16.30 -1.22
C LEU A 169 12.56 16.89 -1.66
N GLY A 170 13.19 16.31 -2.68
CA GLY A 170 14.45 16.80 -3.24
C GLY A 170 14.34 18.21 -3.83
N VAL A 171 13.28 18.48 -4.59
CA VAL A 171 12.98 19.82 -5.13
C VAL A 171 12.70 20.81 -4.00
N GLY A 172 11.94 20.39 -2.98
CA GLY A 172 11.68 21.16 -1.77
C GLY A 172 12.95 21.57 -1.06
N ALA A 173 13.81 20.58 -0.76
CA ALA A 173 15.09 20.81 -0.10
C ALA A 173 16.01 21.69 -0.96
N PHE A 174 16.08 21.46 -2.27
CA PHE A 174 16.88 22.28 -3.17
C PHE A 174 16.42 23.74 -3.17
N ASN A 175 15.11 24.00 -3.19
CA ASN A 175 14.53 25.34 -3.14
C ASN A 175 14.86 26.09 -1.82
N LEU A 176 15.09 25.37 -0.71
CA LEU A 176 15.55 25.99 0.54
C LEU A 176 16.98 26.55 0.43
N PHE A 177 17.84 25.95 -0.40
CA PHE A 177 19.23 26.38 -0.59
C PHE A 177 19.38 27.35 -1.76
N LEU A 178 18.60 27.15 -2.82
CA LEU A 178 18.63 27.93 -4.04
C LEU A 178 17.18 28.29 -4.41
N PRO A 179 16.62 29.35 -3.79
CA PRO A 179 15.27 29.77 -4.10
C PRO A 179 15.18 30.19 -5.57
N ILE A 180 14.05 29.87 -6.20
CA ILE A 180 13.89 30.07 -7.64
C ILE A 180 13.71 31.57 -7.90
N PRO A 181 14.59 32.21 -8.68
CA PRO A 181 14.41 33.60 -9.06
C PRO A 181 13.26 33.70 -10.07
N ILE A 182 12.25 34.48 -9.73
CA ILE A 182 11.10 34.80 -10.56
C ILE A 182 11.28 36.27 -10.98
N PRO A 183 11.64 36.54 -12.25
CA PRO A 183 11.70 37.91 -12.73
C PRO A 183 10.28 38.48 -12.78
N VAL A 184 10.04 39.57 -12.06
CA VAL A 184 8.75 40.26 -12.01
C VAL A 184 8.76 41.48 -12.93
N ASP A 185 9.89 42.17 -12.98
CA ASP A 185 10.17 43.25 -13.94
C ASP A 185 11.69 43.30 -14.24
N ALA A 186 12.13 44.12 -15.19
CA ALA A 186 13.52 44.25 -15.63
C ALA A 186 14.51 44.54 -14.48
N GLU A 187 14.03 45.11 -13.37
CA GLU A 187 14.83 45.48 -12.20
C GLU A 187 14.44 44.72 -10.92
N LEU A 188 13.37 43.92 -10.94
CA LEU A 188 12.82 43.27 -9.74
C LEU A 188 12.81 41.74 -9.89
N VAL A 189 13.62 41.07 -9.06
CA VAL A 189 13.68 39.61 -8.96
C VAL A 189 13.07 39.19 -7.63
N ALA A 190 11.98 38.43 -7.69
CA ALA A 190 11.38 37.79 -6.54
C ALA A 190 12.02 36.42 -6.31
N HIS A 191 12.18 36.01 -5.06
CA HIS A 191 12.62 34.66 -4.72
C HIS A 191 11.42 33.86 -4.22
N GLY A 192 11.06 32.83 -4.99
CA GLY A 192 9.96 31.94 -4.64
C GLY A 192 10.41 30.87 -3.65
N HIS A 193 9.84 30.90 -2.45
CA HIS A 193 9.92 29.82 -1.48
C HIS A 193 8.69 28.93 -1.55
N LEU A 194 8.88 27.63 -1.43
CA LEU A 194 7.77 26.67 -1.37
C LEU A 194 7.05 26.78 -0.02
N GLY A 195 5.74 27.02 -0.09
CA GLY A 195 4.88 27.28 1.06
C GLY A 195 4.44 26.01 1.80
N LEU A 196 3.64 26.17 2.84
CA LEU A 196 3.22 25.05 3.69
C LEU A 196 2.49 23.97 2.88
N SER A 197 1.66 24.34 1.90
CA SER A 197 0.86 23.37 1.16
C SER A 197 1.72 22.47 0.27
N TYR A 198 2.88 22.94 -0.20
CA TYR A 198 3.86 22.09 -0.89
C TYR A 198 4.41 21.00 0.02
N TRP A 199 4.80 21.34 1.24
CA TRP A 199 5.36 20.38 2.20
C TRP A 199 4.31 19.36 2.64
N VAL A 200 3.08 19.79 2.87
CA VAL A 200 1.94 18.90 3.16
C VAL A 200 1.68 17.97 1.97
N TRP A 201 1.69 18.50 0.74
CA TRP A 201 1.56 17.73 -0.49
C TRP A 201 2.68 16.68 -0.62
N SER A 202 3.94 17.05 -0.44
CA SER A 202 5.09 16.13 -0.49
C SER A 202 5.06 15.07 0.61
N ALA A 203 4.66 15.45 1.83
CA ALA A 203 4.51 14.53 2.96
C ALA A 203 3.44 13.46 2.67
N SER A 204 2.37 13.81 1.96
CA SER A 204 1.32 12.84 1.58
C SER A 204 1.87 11.68 0.75
N PHE A 205 2.71 11.94 -0.24
CA PHE A 205 3.33 10.89 -1.07
C PHE A 205 4.34 10.06 -0.28
N THR A 206 5.07 10.70 0.63
CA THR A 206 6.04 10.00 1.49
C THR A 206 5.32 9.01 2.42
N LEU A 207 4.21 9.44 3.04
CA LEU A 207 3.37 8.58 3.86
C LEU A 207 2.72 7.45 3.06
N ALA A 208 2.22 7.76 1.85
CA ALA A 208 1.70 6.75 0.95
C ALA A 208 2.77 5.71 0.57
N ALA A 209 4.00 6.14 0.26
CA ALA A 209 5.11 5.24 -0.03
C ALA A 209 5.45 4.33 1.17
N ILE A 210 5.50 4.89 2.39
CA ILE A 210 5.73 4.12 3.62
C ILE A 210 4.61 3.09 3.84
N ALA A 211 3.36 3.49 3.65
CA ALA A 211 2.22 2.58 3.75
C ALA A 211 2.34 1.42 2.76
N LEU A 212 2.64 1.70 1.50
CA LEU A 212 2.81 0.68 0.46
C LEU A 212 4.01 -0.23 0.72
N TRP A 213 5.08 0.30 1.28
CA TRP A 213 6.23 -0.49 1.70
C TRP A 213 5.91 -1.43 2.86
N LEU A 214 5.17 -0.96 3.87
CA LEU A 214 4.68 -1.80 4.97
C LEU A 214 3.76 -2.90 4.45
N ARG A 215 2.84 -2.57 3.53
CA ARG A 215 1.99 -3.55 2.86
C ARG A 215 2.82 -4.59 2.11
N GLY A 216 3.87 -4.17 1.40
CA GLY A 216 4.78 -5.08 0.71
C GLY A 216 5.54 -6.02 1.66
N ARG A 217 5.88 -5.54 2.87
CA ARG A 217 6.53 -6.36 3.91
C ARG A 217 5.61 -7.42 4.50
N GLU A 218 4.32 -7.14 4.65
CA GLU A 218 3.33 -8.15 5.05
C GLU A 218 3.33 -9.36 4.11
N TRP A 219 3.70 -9.18 2.84
CA TRP A 219 3.75 -10.26 1.85
C TRP A 219 5.11 -10.99 1.82
N ALA A 220 6.13 -10.44 2.48
CA ALA A 220 7.47 -11.01 2.54
C ALA A 220 7.75 -11.72 3.87
N SER A 221 6.98 -11.41 4.92
CA SER A 221 7.09 -12.11 6.19
C SER A 221 6.61 -13.56 6.02
N PRO A 222 7.47 -14.57 6.25
CA PRO A 222 7.00 -15.93 6.38
C PRO A 222 5.99 -15.99 7.54
N PRO A 223 4.98 -16.88 7.47
CA PRO A 223 4.05 -17.05 8.57
C PRO A 223 4.83 -17.26 9.87
N PRO A 224 4.37 -16.72 11.01
CA PRO A 224 5.07 -16.86 12.27
C PRO A 224 5.32 -18.35 12.48
N ARG A 225 6.61 -18.73 12.56
CA ARG A 225 6.99 -20.08 12.99
C ARG A 225 6.31 -20.26 14.33
N GLU A 226 5.31 -21.15 14.38
CA GLU A 226 4.75 -21.65 15.62
C GLU A 226 5.91 -21.93 16.56
N SER A 227 6.05 -21.09 17.58
CA SER A 227 7.00 -21.31 18.64
C SER A 227 6.74 -22.72 19.12
N GLN A 228 7.75 -23.57 19.01
CA GLN A 228 7.77 -24.93 19.53
C GLN A 228 6.85 -25.02 20.75
N ARG A 229 5.67 -25.61 20.57
CA ARG A 229 4.88 -26.11 21.69
C ARG A 229 5.85 -27.01 22.44
N GLN A 230 6.33 -26.51 23.57
CA GLN A 230 6.99 -27.33 24.56
C GLN A 230 5.98 -28.42 24.91
N SER A 231 6.12 -29.59 24.28
CA SER A 231 5.47 -30.79 24.79
C SER A 231 5.95 -30.94 26.23
N PRO A 232 5.05 -30.96 27.22
CA PRO A 232 5.44 -31.25 28.57
C PRO A 232 6.04 -32.66 28.55
N LYS A 233 7.31 -32.77 28.96
CA LYS A 233 7.89 -34.07 29.28
C LYS A 233 6.98 -34.71 30.33
N GLN A 234 6.20 -35.71 29.91
CA GLN A 234 5.66 -36.69 30.82
C GLN A 234 6.86 -37.45 31.41
N SER A 235 7.32 -37.03 32.59
CA SER A 235 8.12 -37.89 33.46
C SER A 235 7.17 -38.82 34.20
N LEU A 236 6.96 -40.01 33.64
CA LEU A 236 6.48 -41.17 34.36
C LEU A 236 7.57 -42.23 34.25
N ALA A 237 8.40 -42.29 35.27
CA ALA A 237 9.08 -43.48 35.78
C ALA A 237 9.53 -43.16 37.21
#